data_AF-A0A0Q5UXH8-F1
#
_entry.id   AF-A0A0Q5UXH8-F1
#
_cell.length_a   1.000
_cell.length_b   1.000
_cell.length_c   1.000
_cell.angle_alpha   90.00
_cell.angle_beta   90.00
_cell.angle_gamma   90.00
#
_symmetry.space_group_name_H-M   'P 1'
#
loop_
_entity.id
_entity.type
_entity.pdbx_description
1 polymer ?
#
loop_
_entity_poly.entity_id
_entity_poly.type
_entity_poly.pdbx_seq_one_letter_code
_entity_poly.pdbx_strand_id
1 'polypeptide(L)'
;MDFIAILSIFVLACFVGYFVVWAVTPALHTPLMAVTNAISSVIIVGALIAAAAAGIGAGSGVAKALGLLAVVLASINIFGGFAVTARMLAMYKKKERLVAPATSK
;
A
#
# COMPACT_ATOMS: atom_id res chain seq x y z
N MET A 1 -24.63 3.68 -6.17
CA MET A 1 -24.09 5.05 -6.15
C MET A 1 -24.26 5.61 -7.54
N ASP A 2 -24.94 6.74 -7.65
CA ASP A 2 -25.04 7.52 -8.87
C ASP A 2 -23.69 8.16 -9.21
N PHE A 3 -23.51 8.54 -10.48
CA PHE A 3 -22.25 9.12 -10.97
C PHE A 3 -21.85 10.37 -10.17
N ILE A 4 -22.82 11.22 -9.84
CA ILE A 4 -22.58 12.46 -9.09
C ILE A 4 -21.99 12.12 -7.72
N ALA A 5 -22.55 11.14 -6.99
CA ALA A 5 -21.99 10.70 -5.71
C ALA A 5 -20.56 10.14 -5.84
N ILE A 6 -20.26 9.30 -6.84
CA ILE A 6 -18.90 8.75 -7.03
C ILE A 6 -17.91 9.88 -7.35
N LEU A 7 -18.32 10.82 -8.20
CA LEU A 7 -17.50 11.98 -8.55
C LEU A 7 -17.25 12.89 -7.33
N SER A 8 -18.27 13.14 -6.51
CA SER A 8 -18.13 13.88 -5.26
C SER A 8 -17.15 13.19 -4.31
N ILE A 9 -17.26 11.88 -4.11
CA ILE A 9 -16.34 11.11 -3.25
C ILE A 9 -14.91 11.20 -3.80
N PHE A 10 -14.72 11.05 -5.11
CA PHE A 10 -13.41 11.18 -5.74
C PHE A 10 -12.78 12.55 -5.50
N VAL A 11 -13.53 13.64 -5.72
CA VAL A 11 -13.04 15.00 -5.50
C VAL A 11 -12.70 15.23 -4.03
N LEU A 12 -13.59 14.85 -3.10
CA LEU A 12 -13.32 14.98 -1.66
C LEU A 12 -12.10 14.16 -1.22
N ALA A 13 -11.93 12.95 -1.75
CA ALA A 13 -10.77 12.11 -1.45
C ALA A 13 -9.45 12.77 -1.91
N CYS A 14 -9.43 13.45 -3.06
CA CYS A 14 -8.28 14.23 -3.52
C CYS A 14 -7.93 15.37 -2.56
N PHE A 15 -8.93 16.13 -2.08
CA PHE A 15 -8.71 17.17 -1.07
C PHE A 15 -8.11 16.60 0.22
N VAL A 16 -8.70 15.51 0.74
CA VAL A 16 -8.20 14.85 1.95
C VAL A 16 -6.76 14.37 1.74
N GLY A 17 -6.47 13.72 0.61
CA GLY A 17 -5.12 13.25 0.29
C GLY A 17 -4.08 14.38 0.26
N TYR A 18 -4.42 15.53 -0.33
CA TYR A 18 -3.56 16.70 -0.35
C TYR A 18 -3.21 17.19 1.05
N PHE A 19 -4.20 17.42 1.91
CA PHE A 19 -3.96 17.92 3.27
C PHE A 19 -3.23 16.91 4.16
N VAL A 20 -3.48 15.61 3.98
CA VAL A 20 -2.79 14.54 4.72
C VAL A 20 -1.29 14.50 4.38
N VAL A 21 -0.94 14.58 3.10
CA VAL A 21 0.46 14.57 2.66
C VAL A 21 1.18 15.86 3.05
N TRP A 22 0.49 17.00 3.04
CA TRP A 22 1.09 18.28 3.41
C TRP A 22 1.47 18.38 4.90
N ALA A 23 0.78 17.63 5.77
CA ALA A 23 1.01 17.63 7.21
C ALA A 23 2.15 16.69 7.69
N VAL A 24 2.90 16.07 6.78
CA VAL A 24 3.98 15.14 7.14
C VAL A 24 5.28 15.88 7.50
N THR A 25 6.06 15.33 8.43
CA THR A 25 7.37 15.90 8.76
C THR A 25 8.39 15.65 7.63
N PRO A 26 9.30 16.60 7.34
CA PRO A 26 10.22 16.48 6.20
C PRO A 26 11.09 15.22 6.23
N ALA A 27 11.43 14.74 7.42
CA ALA A 27 12.23 13.53 7.60
C ALA A 27 11.48 12.25 7.17
N LEU A 28 10.15 12.29 7.00
CA LEU A 28 9.33 11.12 6.67
C LEU A 28 8.91 11.05 5.20
N HIS A 29 9.32 11.96 4.32
CA HIS A 29 8.93 11.89 2.89
C HIS A 29 9.36 10.59 2.20
N THR A 30 10.55 10.06 2.52
CA THR A 30 11.01 8.78 1.95
C THR A 30 10.20 7.58 2.47
N PRO A 31 9.97 7.43 3.80
CA PRO A 31 9.00 6.46 4.31
C PRO A 31 7.58 6.62 3.76
N LEU A 32 7.12 7.87 3.59
CA LEU A 32 5.79 8.17 3.05
C LEU A 32 5.64 7.68 1.62
N MET A 33 6.66 7.89 0.78
CA MET A 33 6.70 7.37 -0.59
C MET A 33 6.61 5.83 -0.61
N ALA A 34 7.26 5.16 0.34
CA ALA A 34 7.16 3.70 0.45
C ALA A 34 5.75 3.25 0.89
N VAL A 35 5.12 3.97 1.83
CA VAL A 35 3.76 3.63 2.29
C VAL A 35 2.72 3.87 1.20
N THR A 36 2.83 4.94 0.40
CA THR A 36 1.90 5.20 -0.69
C THR A 36 2.02 4.15 -1.80
N ASN A 37 3.23 3.63 -2.05
CA ASN A 37 3.41 2.46 -2.92
C ASN A 37 2.67 1.23 -2.35
N ALA A 38 2.83 0.93 -1.06
CA ALA A 38 2.10 -0.17 -0.41
C ALA A 38 0.58 0.00 -0.47
N ILE A 39 0.05 1.22 -0.27
CA ILE A 39 -1.39 1.53 -0.32
C ILE A 39 -1.96 1.37 -1.73
N SER A 40 -1.16 1.63 -2.77
CA SER A 40 -1.58 1.44 -4.17
C SER A 40 -2.02 0.00 -4.49
N SER A 41 -1.64 -0.96 -3.64
CA SER A 41 -2.07 -2.35 -3.71
C SER A 41 -3.57 -2.60 -3.55
N VAL A 42 -4.40 -1.57 -3.32
CA VAL A 42 -5.88 -1.68 -3.39
C VAL A 42 -6.38 -2.34 -4.68
N ILE A 43 -5.56 -2.32 -5.74
CA ILE A 43 -5.77 -3.04 -7.01
C ILE A 43 -6.04 -4.54 -6.80
N ILE A 44 -5.60 -5.15 -5.68
CA ILE A 44 -5.93 -6.55 -5.34
C ILE A 44 -7.43 -6.84 -5.37
N VAL A 45 -8.27 -5.87 -4.98
CA VAL A 45 -9.73 -6.02 -5.02
C VAL A 45 -10.19 -6.24 -6.46
N GLY A 46 -9.67 -5.45 -7.40
CA GLY A 46 -9.94 -5.61 -8.82
C GLY A 46 -9.39 -6.91 -9.38
N ALA A 47 -8.18 -7.32 -8.96
CA ALA A 47 -7.56 -8.56 -9.38
C ALA A 47 -8.36 -9.80 -8.95
N LEU A 48 -8.90 -9.80 -7.71
CA LEU A 48 -9.76 -10.87 -7.20
C LEU A 48 -11.08 -10.95 -7.97
N ILE A 49 -11.71 -9.80 -8.27
CA ILE A 49 -12.93 -9.76 -9.08
C ILE A 49 -12.65 -10.30 -10.49
N ALA A 50 -11.56 -9.89 -11.13
CA ALA A 50 -11.17 -10.36 -12.45
C ALA A 50 -10.86 -11.86 -12.47
N ALA A 51 -10.15 -12.37 -11.46
CA ALA A 51 -9.86 -13.79 -11.31
C ALA A 51 -11.14 -14.62 -11.09
N ALA A 52 -12.10 -14.11 -10.31
CA ALA A 52 -13.40 -14.76 -10.09
C ALA A 52 -14.28 -14.75 -11.35
N ALA A 53 -14.32 -13.64 -12.09
CA ALA A 53 -15.09 -13.51 -13.33
C ALA A 53 -14.63 -14.48 -14.43
N ALA A 54 -13.35 -14.85 -14.41
CA ALA A 54 -12.77 -15.77 -15.39
C ALA A 54 -13.33 -17.21 -15.31
N GLY A 55 -14.08 -17.55 -14.27
CA GLY A 55 -14.81 -18.82 -14.14
C GLY A 55 -16.12 -18.92 -14.93
N ILE A 56 -16.66 -17.81 -15.46
CA ILE A 56 -18.09 -17.70 -15.83
C ILE A 56 -18.34 -17.69 -17.36
N GLY A 57 -17.32 -17.80 -18.22
CA GLY A 57 -17.52 -17.68 -19.68
C GLY A 57 -16.63 -18.53 -20.60
N ALA A 58 -17.16 -18.87 -21.78
CA ALA A 58 -16.50 -19.58 -22.87
C ALA A 58 -15.44 -18.71 -23.57
N GLY A 59 -14.32 -18.49 -22.88
CA GLY A 59 -13.09 -17.79 -23.34
C GLY A 59 -11.96 -17.91 -22.32
N SER A 60 -12.05 -18.94 -21.45
CA SER A 60 -11.63 -18.88 -20.04
C SER A 60 -10.14 -18.95 -19.75
N GLY A 61 -9.29 -19.35 -20.71
CA GLY A 61 -7.86 -19.59 -20.43
C GLY A 61 -7.08 -18.31 -20.15
N VAL A 62 -7.19 -17.33 -21.05
CA VAL A 62 -6.41 -16.08 -20.96
C VAL A 62 -6.89 -15.20 -19.81
N ALA A 63 -8.21 -15.06 -19.63
CA ALA A 63 -8.77 -14.29 -18.53
C ALA A 63 -8.38 -14.88 -17.15
N LYS A 64 -8.38 -16.22 -17.01
CA LYS A 64 -7.93 -16.89 -15.77
C LYS A 64 -6.44 -16.66 -15.53
N ALA A 65 -5.63 -16.80 -16.58
CA ALA A 65 -4.18 -16.58 -16.48
C ALA A 65 -3.86 -15.12 -16.11
N LEU A 66 -4.52 -14.14 -16.72
CA LEU A 66 -4.33 -12.72 -16.42
C LEU A 66 -4.86 -12.35 -15.03
N GLY A 67 -6.00 -12.89 -14.61
CA GLY A 67 -6.51 -12.69 -13.25
C GLY A 67 -5.57 -13.26 -12.19
N LEU A 68 -5.06 -14.48 -12.41
CA LEU A 68 -4.06 -15.09 -11.54
C LEU A 68 -2.76 -14.25 -11.49
N LEU A 69 -2.27 -13.81 -12.64
CA LEU A 69 -1.08 -12.96 -12.73
C LEU A 69 -1.29 -11.63 -11.99
N ALA A 70 -2.45 -11.00 -12.15
CA ALA A 70 -2.80 -9.78 -11.45
C ALA A 70 -2.80 -9.96 -9.93
N VAL A 71 -3.33 -11.08 -9.42
CA VAL A 71 -3.31 -11.40 -7.99
C VAL A 71 -1.87 -11.60 -7.49
N VAL A 72 -1.03 -12.29 -8.25
CA VAL A 72 0.38 -12.50 -7.88
C VAL A 72 1.14 -11.18 -7.82
N LEU A 73 1.01 -10.33 -8.86
CA LEU A 73 1.68 -9.04 -8.92
C LEU A 73 1.20 -8.08 -7.83
N ALA A 74 -0.11 -8.03 -7.58
CA ALA A 74 -0.68 -7.25 -6.50
C ALA A 74 -0.17 -7.75 -5.14
N SER A 75 -0.09 -9.07 -4.93
CA SER A 75 0.45 -9.66 -3.70
C SER A 75 1.91 -9.26 -3.46
N ILE A 76 2.76 -9.30 -4.49
CA ILE A 76 4.16 -8.86 -4.40
C ILE A 76 4.24 -7.39 -3.97
N ASN A 77 3.39 -6.52 -4.52
CA ASN A 77 3.34 -5.12 -4.13
C ASN A 77 2.89 -4.93 -2.66
N ILE A 78 1.88 -5.68 -2.20
CA ILE A 78 1.42 -5.65 -0.80
C ILE A 78 2.57 -6.02 0.13
N PHE A 79 3.10 -7.23 -0.02
CA PHE A 79 4.09 -7.76 0.90
C PHE A 79 5.40 -6.98 0.83
N GLY A 80 5.87 -6.66 -0.38
CA GLY A 80 7.09 -5.88 -0.59
C GLY A 80 6.97 -4.44 -0.07
N GLY A 81 5.86 -3.77 -0.39
CA GLY A 81 5.59 -2.40 0.02
C GLY A 81 5.51 -2.25 1.54
N PHE A 82 4.74 -3.11 2.21
CA PHE A 82 4.61 -3.05 3.67
C PHE A 82 5.88 -3.51 4.40
N ALA A 83 6.59 -4.54 3.92
CA ALA A 83 7.82 -5.00 4.55
C ALA A 83 8.94 -3.94 4.48
N VAL A 84 9.11 -3.28 3.34
CA VAL A 84 10.10 -2.21 3.17
C VAL A 84 9.71 -1.00 4.03
N THR A 85 8.43 -0.61 4.03
CA THR A 85 7.97 0.52 4.84
C THR A 85 8.18 0.27 6.34
N ALA A 86 7.89 -0.95 6.82
CA ALA A 86 8.15 -1.33 8.20
C ALA A 86 9.63 -1.24 8.57
N ARG A 87 10.53 -1.69 7.68
CA ARG A 87 11.98 -1.56 7.87
C ARG A 87 12.41 -0.10 7.89
N MET A 88 11.85 0.75 7.03
CA MET A 88 12.15 2.17 7.00
C MET A 88 11.73 2.88 8.28
N LEU A 89 10.50 2.64 8.75
CA LEU A 89 9.98 3.23 9.98
C LEU A 89 10.70 2.71 11.24
N ALA A 90 11.18 1.46 11.22
CA ALA A 90 11.98 0.91 12.31
C ALA A 90 13.32 1.65 12.51
N MET A 91 13.88 2.27 11.47
CA MET A 91 15.10 3.09 11.59
C MET A 91 14.88 4.41 12.35
N TYR A 92 13.63 4.87 12.47
CA TYR A 92 13.27 6.05 13.25
C TYR A 92 12.95 5.72 14.72
N LYS A 93 12.83 4.44 15.08
CA LYS A 93 12.73 4.03 16.48
C LYS A 93 14.11 4.16 17.11
N LYS A 94 14.20 4.95 18.19
CA LYS A 94 15.42 5.10 18.98
C LYS A 94 15.88 3.72 19.44
N LYS A 95 17.02 3.24 18.96
CA LYS A 95 17.70 2.08 19.55
C LYS A 95 17.85 2.40 21.02
N GLU A 96 17.24 1.60 21.89
CA GLU A 96 17.44 1.69 23.33
C GLU A 96 18.95 1.68 23.54
N ARG A 97 19.53 2.81 23.96
CA ARG A 97 20.94 2.84 24.34
C ARG A 97 20.99 1.94 25.56
N LEU A 98 21.45 0.71 25.39
CA LEU A 98 21.97 -0.09 26.48
C LEU A 98 23.03 0.80 27.13
N VAL A 99 22.66 1.44 28.24
CA VAL A 99 23.60 2.19 29.06
C VAL A 99 24.54 1.13 29.61
N ALA A 100 25.73 1.02 29.04
CA ALA A 100 26.78 0.21 29.63
C ALA A 100 26.97 0.72 31.07
N PRO A 101 26.92 -0.16 32.09
CA PRO A 101 27.05 0.27 33.46
C PRO A 101 28.41 0.94 33.61
N ALA A 102 28.40 2.19 34.10
CA ALA A 102 29.60 2.92 34.43
C ALA A 102 30.42 2.05 35.40
N THR A 103 31.55 1.54 34.93
CA THR A 103 32.54 0.87 35.78
C THR A 103 33.15 1.94 36.68
N SER A 104 32.59 2.05 37.88
CA SER A 104 33.20 2.74 39.01
C SER A 104 34.17 1.76 39.68
N LYS A 105 35.47 2.00 39.47
CA LYS A 105 36.59 1.98 40.43
C LYS A 105 37.92 1.93 39.71
#